data_AF-X1HQG5-F1
#
_entry.id   AF-X1HQG5-F1
#
_cell.length_a   1.000
_cell.length_b   1.000
_cell.length_c   1.000
_cell.angle_alpha   90.00
_cell.angle_beta   90.00
_cell.angle_gamma   90.00
#
_symmetry.space_group_name_H-M   'P 1'
#
loop_
_entity.id
_entity.type
_entity.pdbx_description
1 polymer ?
#
loop_
_entity_poly.entity_id
_entity_poly.type
_entity_poly.pdbx_seq_one_letter_code
_entity_poly.pdbx_strand_id
1 'polypeptide(L)'
;MTDNSINKPLFAMITLNCNVLEEPVSINYLIERYFTDFENYIDGYFILIDSLDCKKIDPRQIIGLAKMVKQLSENKYVFLKQIGGFGEILCAIGASGFISGLYMRETFSLKYIERKPEKFGTPNRIFIPELFTYVNEEVARNINYKCTCSFCNGSLQTDIPSKKIHYFTCKTNTTNDLQELNNNEKLNYMLDKINETLTFSSRITVFNSSYLNNWKNILESSQNWSFTKQDEIDLEELLDELEGED
;
A
#
# COMPACT_ATOMS: atom_id res chain seq x y z
N MET A 1 -3.48 22.25 -40.27
CA MET A 1 -3.03 21.09 -39.46
C MET A 1 -3.72 21.23 -38.12
N THR A 2 -4.71 20.39 -37.84
CA THR A 2 -5.37 20.35 -36.53
C THR A 2 -4.44 19.60 -35.57
N ASP A 3 -3.94 20.30 -34.55
CA ASP A 3 -3.19 19.72 -33.46
C ASP A 3 -4.05 18.65 -32.76
N ASN A 4 -3.82 17.39 -33.11
CA ASN A 4 -4.33 16.24 -32.38
C ASN A 4 -3.42 16.01 -31.15
N SER A 5 -3.25 17.02 -30.29
CA SER A 5 -2.50 16.85 -29.06
C SER A 5 -3.30 15.94 -28.12
N ILE A 6 -2.67 14.86 -27.66
CA ILE A 6 -3.26 13.95 -26.69
C ILE A 6 -3.19 14.66 -25.33
N ASN A 7 -4.30 15.30 -24.93
CA ASN A 7 -4.43 15.91 -23.61
C ASN A 7 -4.87 14.87 -22.59
N LYS A 8 -3.93 14.04 -22.14
CA LYS A 8 -4.12 13.03 -21.09
C LYS A 8 -3.06 13.23 -20.01
N PRO A 9 -3.40 12.96 -18.73
CA PRO A 9 -2.43 13.10 -17.66
C PRO A 9 -1.26 12.13 -17.86
N LEU A 10 -0.04 12.63 -17.69
CA LEU A 10 1.18 11.88 -17.85
C LEU A 10 1.67 11.38 -16.49
N PHE A 11 1.93 10.09 -16.38
CA PHE A 11 2.42 9.49 -15.14
C PHE A 11 3.81 8.89 -15.35
N ALA A 12 4.72 9.16 -14.42
CA ALA A 12 6.01 8.47 -14.34
C ALA A 12 5.86 7.14 -13.61
N MET A 13 6.51 6.08 -14.10
CA MET A 13 6.59 4.80 -13.41
C MET A 13 7.94 4.71 -12.69
N ILE A 14 7.92 4.84 -11.36
CA ILE A 14 9.09 4.65 -10.50
C ILE A 14 9.16 3.17 -10.14
N THR A 15 10.21 2.49 -10.61
CA THR A 15 10.48 1.09 -10.25
C THR A 15 11.76 1.04 -9.44
N LEU A 16 11.68 0.48 -8.23
CA LEU A 16 12.81 0.40 -7.31
C LEU A 16 12.89 -0.96 -6.62
N ASN A 17 14.10 -1.37 -6.26
CA ASN A 17 14.31 -2.52 -5.40
C ASN A 17 14.02 -2.13 -3.93
N CYS A 18 13.43 -3.01 -3.13
CA CYS A 18 13.10 -2.71 -1.73
C CYS A 18 14.29 -2.21 -0.89
N ASN A 19 15.51 -2.61 -1.21
CA ASN A 19 16.72 -2.19 -0.47
C ASN A 19 17.00 -0.69 -0.61
N VAL A 20 16.55 -0.05 -1.69
CA VAL A 20 16.68 1.41 -1.88
C VAL A 20 15.91 2.19 -0.81
N LEU A 21 14.87 1.59 -0.23
CA LEU A 21 14.05 2.22 0.80
C LEU A 21 14.75 2.35 2.16
N GLU A 22 15.91 1.72 2.34
CA GLU A 22 16.71 1.85 3.55
C GLU A 22 17.59 3.10 3.55
N GLU A 23 17.86 3.64 2.36
CA GLU A 23 18.87 4.67 2.12
C GLU A 23 18.20 6.03 1.85
N PRO A 24 18.11 6.95 2.84
CA PRO A 24 17.43 8.23 2.67
C PRO A 24 17.99 9.05 1.51
N VAL A 25 19.31 8.99 1.30
CA VAL A 25 20.00 9.66 0.19
C VAL A 25 19.45 9.21 -1.16
N SER A 26 19.26 7.90 -1.35
CA SER A 26 18.73 7.35 -2.61
C SER A 26 17.27 7.73 -2.83
N ILE A 27 16.47 7.76 -1.76
CA ILE A 27 15.07 8.20 -1.81
C ILE A 27 14.99 9.68 -2.18
N ASN A 28 15.78 10.53 -1.55
CA ASN A 28 15.79 11.97 -1.81
C ASN A 28 16.24 12.25 -3.25
N TYR A 29 17.32 11.62 -3.72
CA TYR A 29 17.76 11.72 -5.11
C TYR A 29 16.66 11.34 -6.11
N LEU A 30 15.92 10.25 -5.84
CA LEU A 30 14.79 9.86 -6.68
C LEU A 30 13.70 10.93 -6.68
N ILE A 31 13.33 11.45 -5.51
CA ILE A 31 12.29 12.47 -5.37
C ILE A 31 12.70 13.73 -6.12
N GLU A 32 13.91 14.24 -5.89
CA GLU A 32 14.45 15.43 -6.57
C GLU A 32 14.47 15.26 -8.08
N ARG A 33 14.95 14.12 -8.58
CA ARG A 33 14.96 13.86 -10.03
C ARG A 33 13.57 14.01 -10.64
N TYR A 34 12.51 13.62 -9.93
CA TYR A 34 11.13 13.76 -10.43
C TYR A 34 10.50 15.11 -10.09
N PHE A 35 10.90 15.74 -8.99
CA PHE A 35 10.39 17.03 -8.49
C PHE A 35 11.04 18.23 -9.16
N THR A 36 12.24 18.09 -9.71
CA THR A 36 12.99 19.20 -10.30
C THR A 36 12.97 19.10 -11.82
N ASP A 37 13.34 17.93 -12.37
CA ASP A 37 13.50 17.79 -13.82
C ASP A 37 12.15 17.61 -14.54
N PHE A 38 11.17 17.01 -13.88
CA PHE A 38 9.92 16.55 -14.51
C PHE A 38 8.63 17.18 -13.96
N GLU A 39 8.72 18.09 -12.99
CA GLU A 39 7.55 18.64 -12.25
C GLU A 39 6.43 19.13 -13.16
N ASN A 40 6.79 19.90 -14.19
CA ASN A 40 5.85 20.52 -15.13
C ASN A 40 5.36 19.59 -16.23
N TYR A 41 5.89 18.36 -16.28
CA TYR A 41 5.61 17.40 -17.35
C TYR A 41 4.77 16.20 -16.88
N ILE A 42 4.72 15.93 -15.57
CA ILE A 42 4.01 14.77 -15.03
C ILE A 42 2.94 15.19 -14.03
N ASP A 43 1.81 14.49 -14.05
CA ASP A 43 0.67 14.68 -13.15
C ASP A 43 0.73 13.76 -11.93
N GLY A 44 1.58 12.72 -11.99
CA GLY A 44 1.74 11.79 -10.89
C GLY A 44 2.68 10.63 -11.14
N TYR A 45 2.65 9.70 -10.19
CA TYR A 45 3.59 8.60 -10.06
C TYR A 45 2.86 7.27 -9.92
N PHE A 46 3.32 6.26 -10.63
CA PHE A 46 3.11 4.86 -10.28
C PHE A 46 4.38 4.32 -9.64
N ILE A 47 4.28 3.81 -8.42
CA ILE A 47 5.41 3.25 -7.68
C ILE A 47 5.30 1.74 -7.66
N LEU A 48 6.31 1.06 -8.20
CA LEU A 48 6.45 -0.40 -8.15
C LEU A 48 7.71 -0.75 -7.36
N ILE A 49 7.54 -1.54 -6.31
CA ILE A 49 8.66 -1.98 -5.48
C ILE A 49 8.88 -3.46 -5.71
N ASP A 50 10.03 -3.79 -6.29
CA ASP A 50 10.42 -5.17 -6.49
C ASP A 50 10.79 -5.84 -5.17
N SER A 51 10.47 -7.12 -5.05
CA SER A 51 10.76 -7.97 -3.88
C SER A 51 10.15 -7.51 -2.54
N LEU A 52 9.07 -6.73 -2.57
CA LEU A 52 8.38 -6.25 -1.36
C LEU A 52 7.46 -7.32 -0.73
N ASP A 53 7.77 -7.79 0.48
CA ASP A 53 6.82 -8.52 1.34
C ASP A 53 6.47 -7.65 2.56
N CYS A 54 5.34 -6.95 2.51
CA CYS A 54 4.93 -6.02 3.56
C CYS A 54 4.74 -6.64 4.96
N LYS A 55 4.80 -7.97 5.10
CA LYS A 55 4.78 -8.67 6.41
C LYS A 55 6.16 -9.02 6.94
N LYS A 56 7.18 -9.02 6.09
CA LYS A 56 8.58 -9.37 6.41
C LYS A 56 9.56 -8.22 6.17
N ILE A 57 9.08 -7.15 5.56
CA ILE A 57 9.82 -5.93 5.27
C ILE A 57 10.44 -5.36 6.55
N ASP A 58 11.67 -4.87 6.42
CA ASP A 58 12.38 -4.22 7.52
C ASP A 58 11.69 -2.91 7.92
N PRO A 59 11.61 -2.55 9.22
CA PRO A 59 11.04 -1.27 9.65
C PRO A 59 11.60 -0.04 8.92
N ARG A 60 12.90 -0.02 8.60
CA ARG A 60 13.54 1.09 7.86
C ARG A 60 12.98 1.20 6.46
N GLN A 61 12.83 0.08 5.76
CA GLN A 61 12.22 0.03 4.43
C GLN A 61 10.76 0.50 4.44
N ILE A 62 9.98 0.16 5.47
CA ILE A 62 8.59 0.66 5.58
C ILE A 62 8.59 2.18 5.79
N ILE A 63 9.47 2.69 6.65
CA ILE A 63 9.59 4.14 6.91
C ILE A 63 9.99 4.86 5.62
N GLY A 64 11.00 4.38 4.90
CA GLY A 64 11.44 4.97 3.64
C GLY A 64 10.31 5.01 2.60
N LEU A 65 9.56 3.92 2.46
CA LEU A 65 8.38 3.89 1.59
C LEU A 65 7.32 4.91 2.00
N ALA A 66 6.97 4.96 3.28
CA ALA A 66 5.95 5.88 3.78
C ALA A 66 6.36 7.34 3.60
N LYS A 67 7.63 7.69 3.88
CA LYS A 67 8.17 9.03 3.66
C LYS A 67 8.16 9.41 2.18
N MET A 68 8.66 8.52 1.31
CA MET A 68 8.65 8.73 -0.14
C MET A 68 7.22 8.96 -0.65
N VAL A 69 6.26 8.12 -0.24
CA VAL A 69 4.84 8.30 -0.61
C VAL A 69 4.31 9.65 -0.15
N LYS A 70 4.60 10.03 1.11
CA LYS A 70 4.14 11.30 1.68
C LYS A 70 4.70 12.48 0.89
N GLN A 71 6.02 12.54 0.70
CA GLN A 71 6.71 13.59 -0.05
C GLN A 71 6.16 13.69 -1.49
N LEU A 72 6.13 12.58 -2.23
CA LEU A 72 5.64 12.56 -3.61
C LEU A 72 4.16 13.00 -3.71
N SER A 73 3.35 12.74 -2.67
CA SER A 73 1.93 13.06 -2.65
C SER A 73 1.59 14.51 -2.34
N GLU A 74 2.56 15.34 -1.93
CA GLU A 74 2.28 16.73 -1.55
C GLU A 74 1.73 17.56 -2.71
N ASN A 75 2.21 17.31 -3.93
CA ASN A 75 1.87 18.11 -5.12
C ASN A 75 1.30 17.28 -6.28
N LYS A 76 1.34 15.95 -6.20
CA LYS A 76 1.04 15.05 -7.34
C LYS A 76 0.31 13.79 -6.89
N TYR A 77 -0.35 13.13 -7.83
CA TYR A 77 -1.01 11.85 -7.54
C TYR A 77 0.02 10.73 -7.37
N VAL A 78 -0.15 9.88 -6.36
CA VAL A 78 0.73 8.73 -6.09
C VAL A 78 -0.10 7.45 -6.08
N PHE A 79 0.21 6.53 -7.00
CA PHE A 79 -0.42 5.21 -7.09
C PHE A 79 0.59 4.11 -6.81
N LEU A 80 0.26 3.22 -5.88
CA LEU A 80 1.15 2.13 -5.47
C LEU A 80 0.78 0.83 -6.17
N LYS A 81 1.72 0.23 -6.89
CA LYS A 81 1.50 -1.02 -7.62
C LYS A 81 1.98 -2.21 -6.78
N GLN A 82 1.12 -3.23 -6.66
CA GLN A 82 1.43 -4.51 -5.99
C GLN A 82 1.73 -4.39 -4.49
N ILE A 83 1.17 -3.39 -3.81
CA ILE A 83 1.18 -3.33 -2.36
C ILE A 83 0.00 -4.14 -1.84
N GLY A 84 0.28 -5.15 -1.01
CA GLY A 84 -0.68 -6.15 -0.56
C GLY A 84 -1.79 -5.59 0.33
N GLY A 85 -1.90 -6.09 1.57
CA GLY A 85 -2.98 -5.68 2.50
C GLY A 85 -2.89 -4.23 2.96
N PHE A 86 -1.73 -3.59 2.80
CA PHE A 86 -1.37 -2.31 3.45
C PHE A 86 -1.49 -1.08 2.55
N GLY A 87 -1.99 -1.23 1.31
CA GLY A 87 -2.20 -0.09 0.43
C GLY A 87 -3.14 0.97 1.04
N GLU A 88 -4.12 0.54 1.84
CA GLU A 88 -5.03 1.43 2.58
C GLU A 88 -4.29 2.31 3.60
N ILE A 89 -3.26 1.77 4.25
CA ILE A 89 -2.44 2.53 5.21
C ILE A 89 -1.66 3.62 4.48
N LEU A 90 -1.06 3.28 3.32
CA LEU A 90 -0.34 4.26 2.51
C LEU A 90 -1.29 5.29 1.89
N CYS A 91 -2.55 4.94 1.59
CA CYS A 91 -3.58 5.90 1.22
C CYS A 91 -3.92 6.88 2.35
N ALA A 92 -3.93 6.43 3.60
CA ALA A 92 -4.10 7.33 4.73
C ALA A 92 -2.90 8.29 4.90
N ILE A 93 -1.70 7.83 4.56
CA ILE A 93 -0.47 8.66 4.61
C ILE A 93 -0.45 9.71 3.50
N GLY A 94 -0.87 9.36 2.28
CA GLY A 94 -0.92 10.31 1.16
C GLY A 94 -1.13 9.71 -0.23
N ALA A 95 -1.03 8.39 -0.39
CA ALA A 95 -1.23 7.77 -1.69
C ALA A 95 -2.66 7.99 -2.21
N SER A 96 -2.77 8.36 -3.49
CA SER A 96 -4.05 8.55 -4.18
C SER A 96 -4.76 7.22 -4.48
N GLY A 97 -4.02 6.11 -4.48
CA GLY A 97 -4.58 4.79 -4.62
C GLY A 97 -3.51 3.70 -4.63
N PHE A 98 -3.97 2.46 -4.69
CA PHE A 98 -3.10 1.29 -4.80
C PHE A 98 -3.75 0.23 -5.69
N ILE A 99 -2.89 -0.60 -6.29
CA ILE A 99 -3.28 -1.77 -7.04
C ILE A 99 -2.93 -2.97 -6.17
N SER A 100 -3.95 -3.57 -5.58
CA SER A 100 -3.83 -4.87 -4.93
C SER A 100 -4.28 -5.99 -5.88
N GLY A 101 -3.53 -7.08 -5.91
CA GLY A 101 -4.01 -8.29 -6.59
C GLY A 101 -5.22 -8.88 -5.86
N LEU A 102 -6.22 -9.35 -6.60
CA LEU A 102 -7.41 -9.99 -6.04
C LEU A 102 -7.12 -11.37 -5.40
N TYR A 103 -5.95 -11.92 -5.68
CA TYR A 103 -5.49 -13.21 -5.19
C TYR A 103 -3.96 -13.26 -5.25
N MET A 104 -3.33 -14.22 -4.57
CA MET A 104 -1.88 -14.42 -4.67
C MET A 104 -1.46 -14.43 -6.15
N ARG A 105 -0.57 -13.49 -6.52
CA ARG A 105 0.06 -13.36 -7.85
C ARG A 105 -0.83 -12.89 -9.02
N GLU A 106 -2.02 -12.33 -8.82
CA GLU A 106 -2.85 -11.89 -9.95
C GLU A 106 -2.74 -10.38 -10.26
N THR A 107 -2.22 -10.07 -11.46
CA THR A 107 -2.54 -8.82 -12.19
C THR A 107 -3.91 -9.03 -12.83
N PHE A 108 -4.84 -8.08 -12.65
CA PHE A 108 -6.26 -8.27 -12.98
C PHE A 108 -6.49 -8.53 -14.49
N SER A 109 -7.16 -9.65 -14.81
CA SER A 109 -7.84 -9.87 -16.08
C SER A 109 -9.15 -10.61 -15.82
N LEU A 110 -10.26 -10.11 -16.36
CA LEU A 110 -11.62 -10.66 -16.23
C LEU A 110 -11.69 -12.17 -16.58
N LYS A 111 -10.82 -12.65 -17.47
CA LYS A 111 -10.73 -14.06 -17.87
C LYS A 111 -10.33 -15.00 -16.71
N TYR A 112 -9.71 -14.48 -15.65
CA TYR A 112 -9.34 -15.24 -14.45
C TYR A 112 -10.45 -15.31 -13.39
N ILE A 113 -11.56 -14.60 -13.60
CA ILE A 113 -12.79 -14.77 -12.80
C ILE A 113 -13.60 -15.96 -13.34
N GLU A 114 -13.50 -16.23 -14.64
CA GLU A 114 -14.27 -17.28 -15.34
C GLU A 114 -13.57 -18.64 -15.39
N ARG A 115 -12.28 -18.74 -15.01
CA ARG A 115 -11.53 -20.00 -15.04
C ARG A 115 -11.91 -20.91 -13.87
N LYS A 116 -12.33 -22.14 -14.18
CA LYS A 116 -12.41 -23.24 -13.20
C LYS A 116 -11.02 -23.53 -12.62
N PRO A 117 -10.88 -23.77 -11.30
CA PRO A 117 -9.59 -23.97 -10.67
C PRO A 117 -8.88 -25.21 -11.22
N GLU A 118 -7.62 -25.05 -11.64
CA GLU A 118 -6.72 -26.15 -11.97
C GLU A 118 -6.27 -26.88 -10.69
N LYS A 119 -6.05 -28.20 -10.80
CA LYS A 119 -5.92 -29.17 -9.70
C LYS A 119 -4.72 -28.98 -8.75
N PHE A 120 -3.92 -27.93 -8.90
CA PHE A 120 -2.90 -27.53 -7.92
C PHE A 120 -3.49 -26.46 -7.01
N GLY A 121 -4.39 -26.91 -6.13
CA GLY A 121 -5.22 -26.05 -5.29
C GLY A 121 -4.37 -25.13 -4.41
N THR A 122 -4.39 -23.84 -4.71
CA THR A 122 -3.97 -22.82 -3.76
C THR A 122 -4.89 -22.93 -2.53
N PRO A 123 -4.34 -22.90 -1.30
CA PRO A 123 -5.12 -23.16 -0.10
C PRO A 123 -6.34 -22.24 -0.04
N ASN A 124 -7.49 -22.81 0.32
CA ASN A 124 -8.78 -22.13 0.33
C ASN A 124 -8.80 -21.05 1.44
N ARG A 125 -8.26 -19.88 1.14
CA ARG A 125 -8.15 -18.77 2.10
C ARG A 125 -9.23 -17.73 1.86
N ILE A 126 -9.66 -17.05 2.92
CA ILE A 126 -10.66 -15.99 2.91
C ILE A 126 -9.98 -14.73 3.45
N PHE A 127 -10.15 -13.61 2.75
CA PHE A 127 -9.69 -12.32 3.25
C PHE A 127 -10.55 -11.88 4.43
N ILE A 128 -9.94 -11.49 5.54
CA ILE A 128 -10.62 -10.90 6.69
C ILE A 128 -10.12 -9.45 6.81
N PRO A 129 -10.97 -8.44 6.51
CA PRO A 129 -10.57 -7.03 6.57
C PRO A 129 -10.09 -6.64 7.97
N GLU A 130 -10.71 -7.17 9.03
CA GLU A 130 -10.35 -6.95 10.44
C GLU A 130 -9.00 -7.56 10.82
N LEU A 131 -8.34 -8.30 9.92
CA LEU A 131 -6.99 -8.85 10.10
C LEU A 131 -6.00 -8.38 9.03
N PHE A 132 -6.44 -7.56 8.07
CA PHE A 132 -5.66 -7.14 6.91
C PHE A 132 -5.03 -8.31 6.11
N THR A 133 -5.58 -9.52 6.21
CA THR A 133 -4.97 -10.71 5.60
C THR A 133 -5.97 -11.79 5.21
N TYR A 134 -5.49 -12.69 4.37
CA TYR A 134 -6.10 -13.98 4.10
C TYR A 134 -5.80 -14.98 5.23
N VAL A 135 -6.84 -15.67 5.71
CA VAL A 135 -6.75 -16.80 6.66
C VAL A 135 -7.40 -18.04 6.06
N ASN A 136 -7.11 -19.23 6.58
CA ASN A 136 -7.85 -20.44 6.18
C ASN A 136 -9.26 -20.48 6.80
N GLU A 137 -10.13 -21.35 6.30
CA GLU A 137 -11.50 -21.48 6.83
C GLU A 137 -11.55 -21.91 8.29
N GLU A 138 -10.62 -22.73 8.74
CA GLU A 138 -10.57 -23.20 10.13
C GLU A 138 -10.37 -22.04 11.10
N VAL A 139 -9.40 -21.16 10.84
CA VAL A 139 -9.18 -19.95 11.63
C VAL A 139 -10.41 -19.05 11.58
N ALA A 140 -11.02 -18.86 10.39
CA ALA A 140 -12.24 -18.04 10.26
C ALA A 140 -13.42 -18.60 11.07
N ARG A 141 -13.58 -19.93 11.15
CA ARG A 141 -14.61 -20.58 11.98
C ARG A 141 -14.28 -20.49 13.46
N ASN A 142 -13.02 -20.69 13.85
CA ASN A 142 -12.59 -20.64 15.25
C ASN A 142 -12.80 -19.25 15.88
N ILE A 143 -12.67 -18.19 15.09
CA ILE A 143 -12.96 -16.82 15.54
C ILE A 143 -14.43 -16.41 15.34
N ASN A 144 -15.29 -17.35 14.91
CA ASN A 144 -16.70 -17.12 14.57
C ASN A 144 -16.89 -15.91 13.65
N TYR A 145 -16.03 -15.79 12.62
CA TYR A 145 -16.04 -14.65 11.70
C TYR A 145 -17.37 -14.56 10.96
N LYS A 146 -18.00 -13.38 11.03
CA LYS A 146 -19.19 -13.04 10.25
C LYS A 146 -18.90 -11.78 9.45
N CYS A 147 -18.90 -11.91 8.13
CA CYS A 147 -18.62 -10.78 7.27
C CYS A 147 -19.81 -9.81 7.27
N THR A 148 -19.52 -8.53 7.51
CA THR A 148 -20.50 -7.43 7.51
C THR A 148 -20.63 -6.73 6.16
N CYS A 149 -19.88 -7.15 5.14
CA CYS A 149 -19.96 -6.52 3.83
C CYS A 149 -21.32 -6.76 3.16
N SER A 150 -21.73 -5.81 2.33
CA SER A 150 -23.04 -5.82 1.65
C SER A 150 -23.27 -7.05 0.78
N PHE A 151 -22.19 -7.68 0.28
CA PHE A 151 -22.26 -8.90 -0.52
C PHE A 151 -22.45 -10.15 0.35
N CYS A 152 -21.71 -10.28 1.46
CA CYS A 152 -21.67 -11.52 2.24
C CYS A 152 -22.87 -11.70 3.16
N ASN A 153 -23.50 -10.61 3.63
CA ASN A 153 -24.66 -10.64 4.54
C ASN A 153 -24.51 -11.65 5.72
N GLY A 154 -23.35 -11.66 6.37
CA GLY A 154 -23.04 -12.55 7.49
C GLY A 154 -22.51 -13.93 7.14
N SER A 155 -22.44 -14.31 5.85
CA SER A 155 -21.98 -15.62 5.40
C SER A 155 -20.47 -15.68 5.10
N LEU A 156 -19.89 -16.86 5.30
CA LEU A 156 -18.52 -17.19 4.89
C LEU A 156 -18.53 -17.69 3.45
N GLN A 157 -17.81 -16.99 2.56
CA GLN A 157 -17.72 -17.38 1.16
C GLN A 157 -16.84 -18.62 1.00
N THR A 158 -17.31 -19.63 0.27
CA THR A 158 -16.62 -20.92 0.12
C THR A 158 -16.01 -21.11 -1.26
N ASP A 159 -16.62 -20.56 -2.31
CA ASP A 159 -16.13 -20.62 -3.70
C ASP A 159 -15.21 -19.43 -4.06
N ILE A 160 -14.36 -19.62 -5.07
CA ILE A 160 -13.34 -18.65 -5.49
C ILE A 160 -13.98 -17.35 -6.02
N PRO A 161 -14.96 -17.37 -6.94
CA PRO A 161 -15.65 -16.15 -7.39
C PRO A 161 -16.21 -15.31 -6.24
N SER A 162 -16.96 -15.91 -5.31
CA SER A 162 -17.54 -15.18 -4.17
C SER A 162 -16.48 -14.61 -3.23
N LYS A 163 -15.35 -15.31 -3.03
CA LYS A 163 -14.20 -14.79 -2.26
C LYS A 163 -13.55 -13.57 -2.93
N LYS A 164 -13.45 -13.56 -4.26
CA LYS A 164 -12.94 -12.41 -5.02
C LYS A 164 -13.87 -11.20 -4.89
N ILE A 165 -15.18 -11.42 -5.01
CA ILE A 165 -16.18 -10.36 -4.83
C ILE A 165 -16.12 -9.80 -3.41
N HIS A 166 -16.11 -10.67 -2.39
CA HIS A 166 -15.93 -10.27 -0.99
C HIS A 166 -14.69 -9.39 -0.77
N TYR A 167 -13.53 -9.83 -1.28
CA TYR A 167 -12.30 -9.04 -1.19
C TYR A 167 -12.46 -7.65 -1.82
N PHE A 168 -12.99 -7.60 -3.05
CA PHE A 168 -13.18 -6.36 -3.78
C PHE A 168 -14.15 -5.42 -3.05
N THR A 169 -15.27 -5.94 -2.55
CA THR A 169 -16.25 -5.16 -1.77
C THR A 169 -15.61 -4.59 -0.51
N CYS A 170 -14.87 -5.39 0.26
CA CYS A 170 -14.21 -4.92 1.48
C CYS A 170 -13.17 -3.81 1.20
N LYS A 171 -12.35 -3.97 0.15
CA LYS A 171 -11.36 -2.98 -0.26
C LYS A 171 -12.00 -1.70 -0.79
N THR A 172 -13.06 -1.83 -1.58
CA THR A 172 -13.81 -0.68 -2.11
C THR A 172 -14.45 0.11 -0.97
N ASN A 173 -15.12 -0.56 -0.03
CA ASN A 173 -15.74 0.11 1.12
C ASN A 173 -14.69 0.89 1.93
N THR A 174 -13.57 0.26 2.29
CA THR A 174 -12.51 0.94 3.05
C THR A 174 -11.91 2.12 2.28
N THR A 175 -11.75 1.99 0.96
CA THR A 175 -11.22 3.07 0.13
C THR A 175 -12.22 4.23 0.04
N ASN A 176 -13.51 3.95 -0.08
CA ASN A 176 -14.57 4.97 -0.09
C ASN A 176 -14.63 5.70 1.25
N ASP A 177 -14.60 4.96 2.37
CA ASP A 177 -14.55 5.57 3.71
C ASP A 177 -13.36 6.53 3.81
N LEU A 178 -12.17 6.12 3.36
CA LEU A 178 -10.98 6.98 3.37
C LEU A 178 -11.13 8.22 2.48
N GLN A 179 -11.82 8.14 1.33
CA GLN A 179 -12.00 9.27 0.42
C GLN A 179 -12.85 10.40 1.01
N GLU A 180 -13.76 10.07 1.92
CA GLU A 180 -14.66 11.03 2.58
C GLU A 180 -13.98 11.78 3.74
N LEU A 181 -12.83 11.30 4.20
CA LEU A 181 -12.10 11.84 5.35
C LEU A 181 -11.01 12.83 4.94
N ASN A 182 -10.75 13.83 5.79
CA ASN A 182 -9.55 14.65 5.66
C ASN A 182 -8.28 13.89 6.07
N ASN A 183 -7.10 14.47 5.82
CA ASN A 183 -5.83 13.77 6.04
C ASN A 183 -5.62 13.31 7.50
N ASN A 184 -5.96 14.14 8.49
CA ASN A 184 -5.81 13.77 9.90
C ASN A 184 -6.82 12.69 10.29
N GLU A 185 -8.05 12.79 9.78
CA GLU A 185 -9.09 11.78 10.00
C GLU A 185 -8.73 10.43 9.37
N LYS A 186 -8.15 10.41 8.16
CA LYS A 186 -7.66 9.18 7.52
C LYS A 186 -6.62 8.45 8.37
N LEU A 187 -5.65 9.20 8.91
CA LEU A 187 -4.61 8.64 9.78
C LEU A 187 -5.22 8.03 11.05
N ASN A 188 -6.12 8.76 11.72
CA ASN A 188 -6.80 8.27 12.91
C ASN A 188 -7.68 7.05 12.62
N TYR A 189 -8.45 7.07 11.53
CA TYR A 189 -9.27 5.94 11.09
C TYR A 189 -8.43 4.66 10.89
N MET A 190 -7.25 4.78 10.26
CA MET A 190 -6.36 3.63 10.08
C MET A 190 -5.68 3.20 11.38
N LEU A 191 -5.33 4.13 12.28
CA LEU A 191 -4.82 3.79 13.61
C LEU A 191 -5.84 3.00 14.42
N ASP A 192 -7.09 3.43 14.42
CA ASP A 192 -8.18 2.74 15.11
C ASP A 192 -8.36 1.32 14.54
N LYS A 193 -8.41 1.17 13.21
CA LYS A 193 -8.45 -0.16 12.57
C LYS A 193 -7.27 -1.06 12.97
N ILE A 194 -6.06 -0.52 13.06
CA ILE A 194 -4.90 -1.31 13.50
C ILE A 194 -5.03 -1.69 14.97
N ASN A 195 -5.46 -0.79 15.84
CA ASN A 195 -5.66 -1.07 17.26
C ASN A 195 -6.76 -2.12 17.49
N GLU A 196 -7.85 -2.05 16.74
CA GLU A 196 -8.90 -3.07 16.70
C GLU A 196 -8.34 -4.41 16.23
N THR A 197 -7.55 -4.40 15.16
CA THR A 197 -6.90 -5.60 14.64
C THR A 197 -5.95 -6.23 15.66
N LEU A 198 -5.12 -5.42 16.34
CA LEU A 198 -4.21 -5.89 17.39
C LEU A 198 -5.00 -6.53 18.55
N THR A 199 -6.09 -5.88 18.98
CA THR A 199 -6.98 -6.40 20.02
C THR A 199 -7.63 -7.71 19.59
N PHE A 200 -8.15 -7.77 18.37
CA PHE A 200 -8.80 -8.95 17.82
C PHE A 200 -7.81 -10.11 17.61
N SER A 201 -6.63 -9.83 17.07
CA SER A 201 -5.59 -10.81 16.79
C SER A 201 -4.97 -11.43 18.03
N SER A 202 -4.96 -10.73 19.16
CA SER A 202 -4.51 -11.28 20.45
C SER A 202 -5.29 -12.54 20.88
N ARG A 203 -6.50 -12.72 20.33
CA ARG A 203 -7.36 -13.89 20.59
C ARG A 203 -7.05 -15.07 19.65
N ILE A 204 -6.11 -14.90 18.73
CA ILE A 204 -5.76 -15.87 17.67
C ILE A 204 -4.31 -16.31 17.83
N THR A 205 -4.10 -17.47 18.45
CA THR A 205 -2.76 -17.96 18.82
C THR A 205 -1.77 -18.11 17.66
N VAL A 206 -2.27 -18.30 16.43
CA VAL A 206 -1.45 -18.56 15.22
C VAL A 206 -1.21 -17.28 14.39
N PHE A 207 -1.79 -16.14 14.78
CA PHE A 207 -1.65 -14.90 14.02
C PHE A 207 -0.42 -14.11 14.49
N ASN A 208 0.56 -13.94 13.61
CA ASN A 208 1.66 -13.02 13.87
C ASN A 208 1.22 -11.58 13.53
N SER A 209 1.06 -10.73 14.54
CA SER A 209 0.68 -9.32 14.41
C SER A 209 1.86 -8.35 14.52
N SER A 210 3.11 -8.82 14.60
CA SER A 210 4.27 -7.95 14.87
C SER A 210 4.43 -6.83 13.84
N TYR A 211 4.16 -7.13 12.57
CA TYR A 211 4.23 -6.16 11.48
C TYR A 211 3.21 -5.00 11.62
N LEU A 212 2.08 -5.23 12.32
CA LEU A 212 1.07 -4.18 12.53
C LEU A 212 1.58 -3.10 13.47
N ASN A 213 2.43 -3.44 14.44
CA ASN A 213 3.06 -2.44 15.31
C ASN A 213 3.99 -1.52 14.53
N ASN A 214 4.71 -2.04 13.52
CA ASN A 214 5.54 -1.20 12.65
C ASN A 214 4.67 -0.19 11.90
N TRP A 215 3.56 -0.63 11.31
CA TRP A 215 2.64 0.26 10.61
C TRP A 215 1.94 1.25 11.54
N LYS A 216 1.60 0.85 12.77
CA LYS A 216 1.07 1.75 13.80
C LYS A 216 2.05 2.88 14.11
N ASN A 217 3.31 2.54 14.42
CA ASN A 217 4.34 3.53 14.73
C ASN A 217 4.58 4.50 13.56
N ILE A 218 4.45 4.02 12.32
CA ILE A 218 4.57 4.86 11.12
C ILE A 218 3.40 5.81 11.00
N LEU A 219 2.16 5.35 11.20
CA LEU A 219 1.00 6.24 11.20
C LEU A 219 1.11 7.31 12.29
N GLU A 220 1.48 6.94 13.51
CA GLU A 220 1.68 7.87 14.63
C GLU A 220 2.77 8.91 14.32
N SER A 221 3.92 8.47 13.77
CA SER A 221 5.00 9.41 13.41
C SER A 221 4.65 10.30 12.21
N SER A 222 3.89 9.79 11.24
CA SER A 222 3.51 10.52 10.01
C SER A 222 2.63 11.74 10.24
N GLN A 223 1.91 11.79 11.38
CA GLN A 223 1.11 12.95 11.78
C GLN A 223 1.96 14.22 11.94
N ASN A 224 3.25 14.07 12.25
CA ASN A 224 4.17 15.17 12.53
C ASN A 224 5.21 15.39 11.42
N TRP A 225 5.11 14.69 10.29
CA TRP A 225 6.05 14.88 9.20
C TRP A 225 5.75 16.20 8.48
N SER A 226 6.74 17.08 8.48
CA SER A 226 6.82 18.24 7.60
C SER A 226 8.04 18.07 6.72
N PHE A 227 7.86 18.10 5.41
CA PHE A 227 8.96 18.17 4.47
C PHE A 227 9.07 19.61 4.02
N THR A 228 10.19 20.26 4.34
CA THR A 228 10.50 21.58 3.79
C THR A 228 11.43 21.39 2.59
N LYS A 229 11.45 22.35 1.67
CA LYS A 229 12.48 22.39 0.61
C LYS A 229 13.92 22.36 1.16
N GLN A 230 14.14 22.56 2.46
CA GLN A 230 15.47 22.45 3.07
C GLN A 230 15.89 21.01 3.37
N ASP A 231 15.01 20.04 3.17
CA ASP A 231 15.40 18.63 3.06
C ASP A 231 15.95 18.30 1.64
N GLU A 232 15.96 19.28 0.70
CA GLU A 232 16.69 19.27 -0.59
C GLU A 232 18.20 19.42 -0.32
N ILE A 233 18.79 18.32 0.16
CA ILE A 233 20.20 17.85 0.18
C ILE A 233 21.32 18.90 0.03
N ASP A 234 22.33 18.80 0.89
CA ASP A 234 23.67 19.26 0.53
C ASP A 234 24.28 18.26 -0.49
N LEU A 235 23.82 18.35 -1.74
CA LEU A 235 24.28 17.54 -2.87
C LEU A 235 25.79 17.75 -3.11
N GLU A 236 26.32 18.90 -2.68
CA GLU A 236 27.76 19.19 -2.63
C GLU A 236 28.45 18.32 -1.55
N GLU A 237 27.86 18.15 -0.36
CA GLU A 237 28.40 17.27 0.70
C GLU A 237 28.50 15.79 0.24
N LEU A 238 27.55 15.30 -0.55
CA LEU A 238 27.58 13.93 -1.11
C LEU A 238 28.55 13.76 -2.30
N LEU A 239 28.80 14.83 -3.07
CA LEU A 239 29.81 14.82 -4.14
C LEU A 239 31.22 14.90 -3.54
N ASP A 240 31.40 15.68 -2.47
CA ASP A 240 32.66 15.77 -1.71
C ASP A 240 33.03 14.44 -1.03
N GLU A 241 32.06 13.66 -0.54
CA GLU A 241 32.29 12.31 0.00
C GLU A 241 32.74 11.31 -1.09
N LEU A 242 32.30 11.48 -2.35
CA LEU A 242 32.69 10.62 -3.47
C LEU A 242 34.02 11.04 -4.13
N GLU A 243 34.37 12.33 -4.07
CA GLU A 243 35.67 12.85 -4.55
C GLU A 243 36.78 12.72 -3.49
N GLY A 244 36.44 12.43 -2.23
CA GLY A 244 37.38 12.21 -1.13
C GLY A 244 37.93 10.79 -0.96
N GLU A 245 37.53 9.83 -1.81
CA GLU A 245 37.97 8.42 -1.77
C GLU A 245 39.04 8.03 -2.83
N ASP A 246 39.82 8.99 -3.35
CA ASP A 246 41.02 8.74 -4.18
C ASP A 246 42.36 8.92 -3.42
#